data_AF-A0A7R9KH66-F1
#
_entry.id   AF-A0A7R9KH66-F1
#
_cell.length_a   1.000
_cell.length_b   1.000
_cell.length_c   1.000
_cell.angle_alpha   90.00
_cell.angle_beta   90.00
_cell.angle_gamma   90.00
#
_symmetry.space_group_name_H-M   'P 1'
#
loop_
_entity.id
_entity.type
_entity.pdbx_description
1 polymer ?
#
loop_
_entity_poly.entity_id
_entity_poly.type
_entity_poly.pdbx_seq_one_letter_code
_entity_poly.pdbx_strand_id
1 'polypeptide(L)'
;MRLRKQAFNAILRQEIGWFDRSENSTGSLCSRLASDAANIQGASGSRMSAISQAMSTFIASCIFGFFYNWKLSLVTLAFMPFIIFSVVVSMKIVSKHSTSDKEAAEKASKIAIEAIGGIRTVVSLNQQKYFLHKFTQVLAEKIKPAKRRCIYNAIALGFAESMPMFAYSAAFLYGGVLISKNNIKSGDFFKIIETMLYGAMVIGQSVIFASDYQKAKISAQNMFRLIDRQPLNHSNNNSPNEKPSECKGELSFRGIHFSYPNRSEVSVLNGLSFKAKKGETVALVGSSGCGKSTTIQLLERFYDSAQGKI
;
A
#
# COMPACT_ATOMS: atom_id res chain seq x y z
N MET A 1 -5.08 -11.97 -11.10
CA MET A 1 -5.87 -11.74 -12.34
C MET A 1 -7.36 -11.47 -12.05
N ARG A 2 -8.10 -12.39 -11.40
CA ARG A 2 -9.56 -12.20 -11.13
C ARG A 2 -9.88 -10.89 -10.39
N LEU A 3 -9.15 -10.57 -9.33
CA LEU A 3 -9.35 -9.35 -8.54
C LEU A 3 -9.14 -8.07 -9.36
N ARG A 4 -8.10 -8.03 -10.22
CA ARG A 4 -7.87 -6.91 -11.14
C ARG A 4 -9.02 -6.73 -12.12
N LYS A 5 -9.55 -7.83 -12.68
CA LYS A 5 -10.71 -7.78 -13.59
C LYS A 5 -11.96 -7.23 -12.88
N GLN A 6 -12.22 -7.67 -11.65
CA GLN A 6 -13.36 -7.18 -10.86
C GLN A 6 -13.21 -5.70 -10.50
N ALA A 7 -12.03 -5.29 -10.02
CA ALA A 7 -11.74 -3.89 -9.71
C ALA A 7 -11.85 -3.00 -10.95
N PHE A 8 -11.32 -3.42 -12.10
CA PHE A 8 -11.44 -2.67 -13.34
C PHE A 8 -12.90 -2.55 -13.82
N ASN A 9 -13.68 -3.62 -13.74
CA ASN A 9 -15.12 -3.58 -14.03
C ASN A 9 -15.87 -2.66 -13.06
N ALA A 10 -15.50 -2.68 -11.77
CA ALA A 10 -16.07 -1.78 -10.78
C ALA A 10 -15.72 -0.30 -11.06
N ILE A 11 -14.49 0.00 -11.50
CA ILE A 11 -14.09 1.35 -11.93
C ILE A 11 -14.95 1.83 -13.10
N LEU A 12 -15.09 1.01 -14.15
CA LEU A 12 -15.88 1.38 -15.34
C LEU A 12 -17.38 1.61 -15.06
N ARG A 13 -17.90 1.07 -13.96
CA ARG A 13 -19.30 1.24 -13.55
C ARG A 13 -19.54 2.50 -12.72
N GLN A 14 -18.50 3.18 -12.24
CA GLN A 14 -18.67 4.36 -11.40
C GLN A 14 -19.24 5.55 -12.20
N GLU A 15 -20.02 6.40 -11.54
CA GLU A 15 -20.52 7.64 -12.13
C GLU A 15 -19.40 8.66 -12.37
N ILE A 16 -19.61 9.61 -13.28
CA ILE A 16 -18.56 10.55 -13.69
C ILE A 16 -18.16 11.50 -12.56
N GLY A 17 -19.10 11.91 -11.71
CA GLY A 17 -18.79 12.67 -10.50
C GLY A 17 -17.85 11.96 -9.51
N TRP A 18 -17.71 10.63 -9.60
CA TRP A 18 -16.70 9.90 -8.82
C TRP A 18 -15.28 10.11 -9.38
N PHE A 19 -15.13 10.19 -10.70
CA PHE A 19 -13.86 10.44 -11.38
C PHE A 19 -13.38 11.89 -11.25
N ASP A 20 -14.29 12.84 -11.02
CA ASP A 20 -13.96 14.25 -10.77
C ASP A 20 -13.20 14.47 -9.45
N ARG A 21 -13.28 13.52 -8.51
CA ARG A 21 -12.56 13.61 -7.24
C ARG A 21 -11.07 13.43 -7.47
N SER A 22 -10.27 14.32 -6.89
CA SER A 22 -8.79 14.30 -7.01
C SER A 22 -8.18 12.95 -6.59
N GLU A 23 -8.77 12.30 -5.59
CA GLU A 23 -8.41 10.97 -5.07
C GLU A 23 -8.52 9.85 -6.12
N ASN A 24 -9.43 10.01 -7.09
CA ASN A 24 -9.76 9.04 -8.13
C ASN A 24 -9.23 9.45 -9.51
N SER A 25 -8.20 10.29 -9.54
CA SER A 25 -7.49 10.61 -10.77
C SER A 25 -6.99 9.34 -11.48
N THR A 26 -6.92 9.38 -12.81
CA THR A 26 -6.51 8.24 -13.65
C THR A 26 -5.17 7.65 -13.19
N GLY A 27 -4.20 8.49 -12.83
CA GLY A 27 -2.92 8.03 -12.29
C GLY A 27 -3.05 7.28 -10.96
N SER A 28 -3.87 7.79 -10.03
CA SER A 28 -4.16 7.14 -8.75
C SER A 28 -4.83 5.77 -8.95
N LEU A 29 -5.82 5.68 -9.84
CA LEU A 29 -6.53 4.43 -10.13
C LEU A 29 -5.64 3.39 -10.80
N CYS A 30 -4.82 3.80 -11.77
CA CYS A 30 -3.82 2.93 -12.39
C CYS A 30 -2.81 2.42 -11.36
N SER A 31 -2.33 3.30 -10.47
CA SER A 31 -1.43 2.93 -9.38
C SER A 31 -2.06 1.93 -8.42
N ARG A 32 -3.31 2.15 -7.99
CA ARG A 32 -4.07 1.21 -7.14
C ARG A 32 -4.23 -0.15 -7.82
N LEU A 33 -4.65 -0.18 -9.08
CA LEU A 33 -4.87 -1.43 -9.81
C LEU A 33 -3.56 -2.24 -10.01
N ALA A 34 -2.43 -1.55 -10.15
CA ALA A 34 -1.11 -2.18 -10.26
C ALA A 34 -0.57 -2.62 -8.90
N SER A 35 -0.42 -1.68 -7.96
CA SER A 35 0.25 -1.82 -6.66
C SER A 35 -0.59 -2.61 -5.66
N ASP A 36 -1.86 -2.23 -5.43
CA ASP A 36 -2.69 -2.88 -4.41
C ASP A 36 -2.96 -4.34 -4.80
N ALA A 37 -3.19 -4.60 -6.09
CA ALA A 37 -3.32 -5.96 -6.61
C ALA A 37 -2.04 -6.79 -6.41
N ALA A 38 -0.88 -6.19 -6.64
CA ALA A 38 0.41 -6.86 -6.45
C ALA A 38 0.68 -7.13 -4.97
N ASN A 39 0.35 -6.20 -4.06
CA ASN A 39 0.50 -6.37 -2.62
C ASN A 39 -0.36 -7.53 -2.10
N ILE A 40 -1.63 -7.61 -2.54
CA ILE A 40 -2.53 -8.70 -2.17
C ILE A 40 -2.00 -10.02 -2.71
N GLN A 41 -1.56 -10.06 -3.97
CA GLN A 41 -0.98 -11.26 -4.57
C GLN A 41 0.31 -11.70 -3.84
N GLY A 42 1.17 -10.76 -3.47
CA GLY A 42 2.42 -11.03 -2.77
C GLY A 42 2.23 -11.55 -1.36
N ALA A 43 1.13 -11.20 -0.69
CA ALA A 43 0.75 -11.81 0.58
C ALA A 43 0.05 -13.17 0.41
N SER A 44 -0.75 -13.35 -0.65
CA SER A 44 -1.43 -14.62 -0.91
C SER A 44 -0.45 -15.67 -1.44
N GLY A 45 -0.26 -16.77 -0.71
CA GLY A 45 0.52 -17.92 -1.16
C GLY A 45 1.88 -18.03 -0.46
N SER A 46 2.94 -17.46 -1.03
CA SER A 46 4.32 -17.74 -0.59
C SER A 46 4.67 -17.15 0.78
N ARG A 47 4.26 -15.91 1.06
CA ARG A 47 4.56 -15.27 2.36
C ARG A 47 3.73 -15.87 3.50
N MET A 48 2.46 -16.14 3.25
CA MET A 48 1.58 -16.76 4.24
C MET A 48 1.97 -18.21 4.52
N SER A 49 2.38 -18.98 3.50
CA SER A 49 2.94 -20.31 3.70
C SER A 49 4.27 -20.27 4.46
N ALA A 50 5.15 -19.30 4.20
CA ALA A 50 6.39 -19.14 4.96
C ALA A 50 6.13 -18.84 6.45
N ILE A 51 5.16 -17.97 6.77
CA ILE A 51 4.77 -17.70 8.17
C ILE A 51 4.19 -18.96 8.84
N SER A 52 3.31 -19.67 8.13
CA SER A 52 2.70 -20.90 8.64
C SER A 52 3.74 -22.01 8.84
N GLN A 53 4.68 -22.16 7.90
CA GLN A 53 5.82 -23.06 8.01
C GLN A 53 6.67 -22.70 9.23
N ALA A 54 7.00 -21.41 9.39
CA ALA A 54 7.84 -20.97 10.50
C ALA A 54 7.20 -21.20 11.87
N MET A 55 5.89 -20.92 12.00
CA MET A 55 5.14 -21.25 13.21
C MET A 55 5.11 -22.76 13.47
N SER A 56 4.86 -23.56 12.43
CA SER A 56 4.81 -25.02 12.56
C SER A 56 6.16 -25.60 12.96
N THR A 57 7.26 -25.15 12.34
CA THR A 57 8.63 -25.55 12.67
C THR A 57 8.99 -25.16 14.10
N PHE A 58 8.63 -23.94 14.53
CA PHE A 58 8.90 -23.49 15.90
C PHE A 58 8.15 -24.36 16.93
N ILE A 59 6.86 -24.59 16.73
CA ILE A 59 6.05 -25.42 17.62
C ILE A 59 6.60 -26.85 17.66
N ALA A 60 6.89 -27.44 16.50
CA ALA A 60 7.47 -28.78 16.41
C ALA A 60 8.84 -28.85 17.10
N SER A 61 9.69 -27.84 16.95
CA SER A 61 11.01 -27.77 17.59
C SER A 61 10.92 -27.73 19.11
N CYS A 62 9.96 -26.97 19.66
CA CYS A 62 9.71 -26.93 21.09
C CYS A 62 9.20 -28.28 21.60
N ILE A 63 8.18 -28.85 20.96
CA ILE A 63 7.63 -30.18 21.34
C ILE A 63 8.74 -31.24 21.32
N PHE A 64 9.55 -31.26 20.26
CA PHE A 64 10.66 -32.19 20.12
C PHE A 64 11.69 -32.02 21.24
N GLY A 65 12.12 -30.78 21.53
CA GLY A 65 13.04 -30.52 22.63
C GLY A 65 12.51 -31.01 23.98
N PHE A 66 11.27 -30.64 24.31
CA PHE A 66 10.64 -31.03 25.58
C PHE A 66 10.47 -32.54 25.72
N PHE A 67 10.25 -33.26 24.61
CA PHE A 67 10.11 -34.72 24.61
C PHE A 67 11.41 -35.43 25.00
N TYR A 68 12.57 -34.98 24.51
CA TYR A 68 13.85 -35.62 24.83
C TYR A 68 14.41 -35.19 26.19
N ASN A 69 14.43 -33.89 26.48
CA ASN A 69 14.85 -33.41 27.79
C ASN A 69 14.29 -32.01 28.09
N TRP A 70 13.39 -31.96 29.06
CA TRP A 70 12.75 -30.71 29.47
C TRP A 70 13.72 -29.71 30.14
N LYS A 71 14.77 -30.18 30.83
CA LYS A 71 15.73 -29.31 31.53
C LYS A 71 16.61 -28.54 30.56
N LEU A 72 17.19 -29.22 29.57
CA LEU A 72 18.01 -28.58 28.53
C LEU A 72 17.17 -27.68 27.62
N SER A 73 15.93 -28.09 27.34
CA SER A 73 14.99 -27.31 26.53
C SER A 73 14.56 -26.02 27.21
N LEU A 74 14.39 -26.00 28.54
CA LEU A 74 14.11 -24.75 29.27
C LEU A 74 15.26 -23.75 29.18
N VAL A 75 16.51 -24.22 29.28
CA VAL A 75 17.69 -23.35 29.17
C VAL A 75 17.75 -22.70 27.80
N THR A 76 17.56 -23.48 26.73
CA THR A 76 17.56 -22.95 25.35
C THR A 76 16.35 -22.07 25.05
N LEU A 77 15.17 -22.44 25.55
CA LEU A 77 13.95 -21.62 25.44
C LEU A 77 14.12 -20.24 26.08
N ALA A 78 14.86 -20.12 27.18
CA ALA A 78 15.12 -18.83 27.82
C ALA A 78 15.86 -17.83 26.91
N PHE A 79 16.68 -18.32 25.97
CA PHE A 79 17.40 -17.47 25.00
C PHE A 79 16.57 -17.14 23.75
N MET A 80 15.54 -17.93 23.42
CA MET A 80 14.73 -17.73 22.22
C MET A 80 14.04 -16.35 22.14
N PRO A 81 13.41 -15.82 23.22
CA PRO A 81 12.82 -14.48 23.19
C PRO A 81 13.84 -13.38 22.86
N PHE A 82 15.08 -13.51 23.34
CA PHE A 82 16.15 -12.54 23.07
C PHE A 82 16.60 -12.59 21.61
N ILE A 83 16.68 -13.79 21.03
CA ILE A 83 16.97 -13.98 19.59
C ILE A 83 15.86 -13.35 18.75
N ILE A 84 14.60 -13.66 19.04
CA ILE A 84 13.45 -13.11 18.30
C ILE A 84 13.40 -11.58 18.45
N PHE A 85 13.59 -11.07 19.67
CA PHE A 85 13.57 -9.63 19.95
C PHE A 85 14.65 -8.86 19.18
N SER A 86 15.87 -9.39 19.12
CA SER A 86 16.97 -8.72 18.40
C SER A 86 16.71 -8.62 16.90
N VAL A 87 16.14 -9.67 16.30
CA VAL A 87 15.77 -9.71 14.88
C VAL A 87 14.64 -8.70 14.61
N VAL A 88 13.61 -8.68 15.47
CA VAL A 88 12.49 -7.73 15.36
C VAL A 88 12.97 -6.28 15.44
N VAL A 89 13.84 -5.96 16.41
CA VAL A 89 14.39 -4.60 16.60
C VAL A 89 15.22 -4.18 15.40
N SER A 90 16.13 -5.03 14.93
CA SER A 90 16.97 -4.77 13.74
C SER A 90 16.10 -4.46 12.53
N MET A 91 15.05 -5.26 12.29
CA MET A 91 14.12 -5.06 11.19
C MET A 91 13.32 -3.76 11.31
N LYS A 92 12.87 -3.40 12.52
CA LYS A 92 12.11 -2.16 12.74
C LYS A 92 12.97 -0.92 12.48
N ILE A 93 14.26 -0.96 12.84
CA ILE A 93 15.23 0.09 12.53
C ILE A 93 15.42 0.22 11.01
N VAL A 94 15.57 -0.89 10.29
CA VAL A 94 15.71 -0.88 8.83
C VAL A 94 14.45 -0.33 8.15
N SER A 95 13.26 -0.79 8.56
CA SER A 95 12.00 -0.43 7.92
C SER A 95 11.56 1.01 8.18
N LYS A 96 11.64 1.52 9.43
CA LYS A 96 11.19 2.87 9.80
C LYS A 96 11.95 3.97 9.04
N HIS A 97 13.20 3.70 8.69
CA HIS A 97 14.08 4.70 8.09
C HIS A 97 14.15 4.64 6.55
N SER A 98 13.67 3.56 5.92
CA SER A 98 13.53 3.48 4.46
C SER A 98 12.64 4.60 3.90
N THR A 99 11.62 5.04 4.63
CA THR A 99 10.74 6.15 4.21
C THR A 99 11.46 7.50 4.21
N SER A 100 12.27 7.78 5.24
CA SER A 100 12.97 9.07 5.36
C SER A 100 14.12 9.25 4.37
N ASP A 101 14.75 8.15 3.97
CA ASP A 101 15.75 8.15 2.89
C ASP A 101 15.09 8.39 1.54
N LYS A 102 13.93 7.75 1.30
CA LYS A 102 13.14 7.95 0.08
C LYS A 102 12.72 9.41 -0.10
N GLU A 103 12.19 10.04 0.96
CA GLU A 103 11.81 11.47 0.92
C GLU A 103 12.99 12.38 0.56
N ALA A 104 14.19 12.08 1.06
CA ALA A 104 15.38 12.88 0.75
C ALA A 104 15.82 12.69 -0.71
N ALA A 105 15.80 11.45 -1.18
CA ALA A 105 16.08 11.11 -2.57
C ALA A 105 15.07 11.75 -3.53
N GLU A 106 13.78 11.79 -3.17
CA GLU A 106 12.73 12.48 -3.92
C GLU A 106 12.99 13.99 -4.00
N LYS A 107 13.31 14.65 -2.88
CA LYS A 107 13.66 16.08 -2.87
C LYS A 107 14.88 16.38 -3.74
N ALA A 108 15.94 15.58 -3.62
CA ALA A 108 17.14 15.72 -4.44
C ALA A 108 16.83 15.51 -5.94
N SER A 109 16.04 14.49 -6.26
CA SER A 109 15.60 14.20 -7.62
C SER A 109 14.76 15.35 -8.21
N LYS A 110 13.88 15.96 -7.42
CA LYS A 110 13.09 17.11 -7.86
C LYS A 110 13.98 18.30 -8.25
N ILE A 111 15.00 18.60 -7.45
CA ILE A 111 15.98 19.66 -7.74
C ILE A 111 16.74 19.34 -9.03
N ALA A 112 17.15 18.09 -9.22
CA ALA A 112 17.84 17.66 -10.43
C ALA A 112 16.95 17.77 -11.68
N ILE A 113 15.69 17.33 -11.59
CA ILE A 113 14.71 17.42 -12.68
C ILE A 113 14.45 18.88 -13.07
N GLU A 114 14.32 19.77 -12.08
CA GLU A 114 14.15 21.22 -12.32
C GLU A 114 15.37 21.81 -13.04
N ALA A 115 16.58 21.48 -12.59
CA ALA A 115 17.82 21.98 -13.19
C ALA A 115 18.03 21.46 -14.63
N ILE A 116 17.75 20.17 -14.87
CA ILE A 116 17.91 19.52 -16.18
C ILE A 116 16.80 19.98 -17.13
N GLY A 117 15.55 20.04 -16.67
CA GLY A 117 14.42 20.53 -17.47
C GLY A 117 14.60 22.00 -17.88
N GLY A 118 15.19 22.81 -17.01
CA GLY A 118 15.52 24.21 -17.23
C GLY A 118 16.95 24.48 -17.72
N ILE A 119 17.66 23.50 -18.30
CA ILE A 119 19.12 23.61 -18.53
C ILE A 119 19.54 24.87 -19.30
N ARG A 120 18.76 25.30 -20.30
CA ARG A 120 19.03 26.54 -21.05
C ARG A 120 19.00 27.77 -20.14
N THR A 121 18.01 27.85 -19.25
CA THR A 121 17.84 28.94 -18.28
C THR A 121 18.93 28.90 -17.20
N VAL A 122 19.28 27.71 -16.70
CA VAL A 122 20.32 27.54 -15.68
C VAL A 122 21.68 27.99 -16.22
N VAL A 123 22.00 27.59 -17.47
CA VAL A 123 23.25 27.99 -18.12
C VAL A 123 23.24 29.48 -18.47
N SER A 124 22.14 30.03 -19.00
CA SER A 124 22.05 31.44 -19.35
C SER A 124 22.18 32.37 -18.13
N LEU A 125 21.70 31.93 -16.96
CA LEU A 125 21.82 32.66 -15.70
C LEU A 125 23.10 32.32 -14.91
N ASN A 126 23.94 31.42 -15.42
CA ASN A 126 25.17 30.94 -14.77
C ASN A 126 24.93 30.40 -13.33
N GLN A 127 23.81 29.70 -13.12
CA GLN A 127 23.34 29.22 -11.80
C GLN A 127 23.67 27.74 -11.52
N GLN A 128 24.60 27.13 -12.25
CA GLN A 128 24.95 25.71 -12.09
C GLN A 128 25.43 25.41 -10.67
N LYS A 129 26.28 26.29 -10.10
CA LYS A 129 26.80 26.15 -8.74
C LYS A 129 25.69 26.23 -7.68
N TYR A 130 24.68 27.07 -7.89
CA TYR A 130 23.53 27.18 -6.99
C TYR A 130 22.75 25.86 -6.92
N PHE A 131 22.39 25.29 -8.06
CA PHE A 131 21.68 24.00 -8.10
C PHE A 131 22.52 22.86 -7.55
N LEU A 132 23.83 22.82 -7.86
CA LEU A 132 24.75 21.82 -7.32
C LEU A 132 24.84 21.91 -5.79
N HIS A 133 24.96 23.12 -5.25
CA HIS A 133 25.00 23.35 -3.80
C HIS A 133 23.69 22.93 -3.14
N LYS A 134 22.55 23.33 -3.70
CA LYS A 134 21.21 22.97 -3.21
C LYS A 134 20.99 21.46 -3.20
N PHE A 135 21.41 20.76 -4.27
CA PHE A 135 21.38 19.30 -4.35
C PHE A 135 22.25 18.65 -3.27
N THR A 136 23.49 19.13 -3.14
CA THR A 136 24.46 18.61 -2.16
C THR A 136 23.99 18.84 -0.73
N GLN A 137 23.40 20.00 -0.43
CA GLN A 137 22.89 20.35 0.89
C GLN A 137 21.78 19.38 1.34
N VAL A 138 20.81 19.10 0.46
CA VAL A 138 19.70 18.17 0.76
C VAL A 138 20.23 16.77 1.07
N LEU A 139 21.28 16.32 0.39
CA LEU A 139 21.92 15.04 0.68
C LEU A 139 22.77 15.08 1.96
N ALA A 140 23.52 16.16 2.18
CA ALA A 140 24.42 16.32 3.32
C ALA A 140 23.67 16.31 4.67
N GLU A 141 22.46 16.90 4.71
CA GLU A 141 21.57 16.87 5.87
C GLU A 141 21.26 15.44 6.34
N LYS A 142 21.30 14.45 5.43
CA LYS A 142 21.00 13.05 5.74
C LYS A 142 22.23 12.22 6.11
N ILE A 143 23.44 12.69 5.85
CA ILE A 143 24.67 11.92 6.13
C ILE A 143 24.85 11.68 7.63
N LYS A 144 24.69 12.70 8.48
CA LYS A 144 24.82 12.58 9.94
C LYS A 144 23.81 11.57 10.55
N PRO A 145 22.49 11.68 10.28
CA PRO A 145 21.54 10.71 10.79
C PRO A 145 21.72 9.31 10.17
N ALA A 146 22.13 9.20 8.90
CA ALA A 146 22.45 7.91 8.29
C ALA A 146 23.65 7.23 8.98
N LYS A 147 24.70 7.97 9.35
CA LYS A 147 25.84 7.43 10.09
C LYS A 147 25.46 6.94 11.49
N ARG A 148 24.69 7.74 12.24
CA ARG A 148 24.16 7.31 13.55
C ARG A 148 23.30 6.04 13.42
N ARG A 149 22.45 5.99 12.39
CA ARG A 149 21.62 4.81 12.07
C ARG A 149 22.47 3.58 11.77
N CYS A 150 23.53 3.73 10.98
CA CYS A 150 24.43 2.61 10.66
C CYS A 150 24.99 1.98 11.94
N ILE A 151 25.38 2.80 12.91
CA ILE A 151 25.86 2.33 14.22
C ILE A 151 24.76 1.59 14.98
N TYR A 152 23.55 2.16 15.10
CA TYR A 152 22.44 1.48 15.80
C TYR A 152 22.07 0.15 15.14
N ASN A 153 22.04 0.11 13.81
CA ASN A 153 21.75 -1.11 13.06
C ASN A 153 22.89 -2.15 13.23
N ALA A 154 24.15 -1.71 13.23
CA ALA A 154 25.29 -2.58 13.46
C ALA A 154 25.29 -3.18 14.87
N ILE A 155 24.94 -2.40 15.90
CA ILE A 155 24.80 -2.90 17.28
C ILE A 155 23.65 -3.91 17.36
N ALA A 156 22.49 -3.61 16.76
CA ALA A 156 21.33 -4.50 16.78
C ALA A 156 21.60 -5.82 16.05
N LEU A 157 22.24 -5.77 14.87
CA LEU A 157 22.65 -6.95 14.12
C LEU A 157 23.75 -7.74 14.83
N GLY A 158 24.76 -7.07 15.41
CA GLY A 158 25.80 -7.72 16.18
C GLY A 158 25.24 -8.46 17.39
N PHE A 159 24.29 -7.84 18.10
CA PHE A 159 23.58 -8.48 19.19
C PHE A 159 22.73 -9.67 18.72
N ALA A 160 22.09 -9.57 17.54
CA ALA A 160 21.31 -10.64 16.96
C ALA A 160 22.13 -11.87 16.57
N GLU A 161 23.28 -11.67 15.93
CA GLU A 161 24.20 -12.75 15.54
C GLU A 161 24.94 -13.37 16.74
N SER A 162 25.16 -12.59 17.81
CA SER A 162 25.85 -13.08 19.01
C SER A 162 24.95 -13.92 19.92
N MET A 163 23.63 -13.67 19.94
CA MET A 163 22.72 -14.33 20.88
C MET A 163 22.61 -15.86 20.69
N PRO A 164 22.59 -16.41 19.46
CA PRO A 164 22.72 -17.85 19.24
C PRO A 164 24.02 -18.43 19.79
N MET A 165 25.14 -17.73 19.70
CA MET A 165 26.43 -18.19 20.25
C MET A 165 26.42 -18.25 21.78
N PHE A 166 25.79 -17.28 22.44
CA PHE A 166 25.55 -17.34 23.89
C PHE A 166 24.64 -18.50 24.28
N ALA A 167 23.59 -18.76 23.49
CA ALA A 167 22.70 -19.90 23.71
C ALA A 167 23.45 -21.24 23.55
N TYR A 168 24.31 -21.37 22.54
CA TYR A 168 25.20 -22.51 22.39
C TYR A 168 26.11 -22.67 23.62
N SER A 169 26.80 -21.62 24.03
CA SER A 169 27.72 -21.66 25.18
C SER A 169 27.01 -22.11 26.47
N ALA A 170 25.85 -21.53 26.78
CA ALA A 170 25.05 -21.91 27.95
C ALA A 170 24.55 -23.36 27.86
N ALA A 171 24.11 -23.77 26.67
CA ALA A 171 23.64 -25.13 26.43
C ALA A 171 24.78 -26.15 26.54
N PHE A 172 25.99 -25.86 26.05
CA PHE A 172 27.16 -26.71 26.22
C PHE A 172 27.60 -26.82 27.67
N LEU A 173 27.61 -25.73 28.43
CA LEU A 173 27.99 -25.73 29.84
C LEU A 173 27.02 -26.58 30.67
N TYR A 174 25.72 -26.37 30.51
CA TYR A 174 24.71 -27.13 31.24
C TYR A 174 24.55 -28.56 30.72
N GLY A 175 24.55 -28.73 29.40
CA GLY A 175 24.43 -30.03 28.76
C GLY A 175 25.63 -30.94 29.03
N GLY A 176 26.85 -30.39 29.11
CA GLY A 176 28.04 -31.13 29.52
C GLY A 176 27.89 -31.72 30.92
N VAL A 177 27.33 -30.96 31.87
CA VAL A 177 27.00 -31.46 33.22
C VAL A 177 25.93 -32.56 33.17
N LEU A 178 24.92 -32.43 32.30
CA LEU A 178 23.87 -33.47 32.16
C LEU A 178 24.39 -34.76 31.53
N ILE A 179 25.28 -34.65 30.55
CA ILE A 179 25.94 -35.80 29.92
C ILE A 179 26.86 -36.49 30.93
N SER A 180 27.66 -35.73 31.68
CA SER A 180 28.54 -36.26 32.74
C SER A 180 27.77 -37.01 33.83
N LYS A 181 26.55 -36.56 34.16
CA LYS A 181 25.65 -37.24 35.11
C LYS A 181 24.84 -38.39 34.51
N ASN A 182 25.14 -38.83 33.27
CA ASN A 182 24.41 -39.86 32.52
C ASN A 182 22.90 -39.59 32.36
N ASN A 183 22.46 -38.33 32.43
CA ASN A 183 21.05 -37.96 32.28
C ASN A 183 20.60 -37.84 30.82
N ILE A 184 21.53 -37.65 29.88
CA ILE A 184 21.26 -37.52 28.44
C ILE A 184 22.42 -38.15 27.64
N LYS A 185 22.12 -38.81 26.53
CA LYS A 185 23.12 -39.25 25.54
C LYS A 185 23.64 -38.07 24.73
N SER A 186 24.93 -38.04 24.40
CA SER A 186 25.54 -36.96 23.61
C SER A 186 24.82 -36.71 22.27
N GLY A 187 24.33 -37.77 21.62
CA GLY A 187 23.56 -37.64 20.38
C GLY A 187 22.23 -36.89 20.55
N ASP A 188 21.53 -37.09 21.66
CA ASP A 188 20.25 -36.42 21.92
C ASP A 188 20.45 -34.97 22.35
N PHE A 189 21.58 -34.67 23.01
CA PHE A 189 21.99 -33.29 23.30
C PHE A 189 22.11 -32.44 22.03
N PHE A 190 22.87 -32.90 21.03
CA PHE A 190 23.04 -32.15 19.77
C PHE A 190 21.73 -32.01 19.01
N LYS A 191 20.88 -33.06 18.98
CA LYS A 191 19.56 -33.00 18.34
C LYS A 191 18.67 -31.92 18.96
N ILE A 192 18.61 -31.82 20.29
CA ILE A 192 17.79 -30.82 20.99
C ILE A 192 18.26 -29.41 20.62
N ILE A 193 19.55 -29.13 20.75
CA ILE A 193 20.10 -27.79 20.54
C ILE A 193 19.92 -27.33 19.10
N GLU A 194 20.33 -28.16 18.13
CA GLU A 194 20.22 -27.82 16.71
C GLU A 194 18.76 -27.59 16.31
N THR A 195 17.86 -28.49 16.73
CA THR A 195 16.44 -28.37 16.39
C THR A 195 15.80 -27.11 16.98
N MET A 196 16.10 -26.81 18.25
CA MET A 196 15.53 -25.64 18.94
C MET A 196 16.10 -24.33 18.39
N LEU A 197 17.41 -24.23 18.20
CA LEU A 197 18.02 -23.00 17.65
C LEU A 197 17.60 -22.76 16.20
N TYR A 198 17.50 -23.81 15.39
CA TYR A 198 16.97 -23.70 14.03
C TYR A 198 15.51 -23.21 14.04
N GLY A 199 14.66 -23.76 14.91
CA GLY A 199 13.28 -23.29 15.09
C GLY A 199 13.19 -21.81 15.45
N ALA A 200 14.05 -21.33 16.35
CA ALA A 200 14.15 -19.93 16.76
C ALA A 200 14.60 -19.01 15.60
N MET A 201 15.52 -19.47 14.76
CA MET A 201 16.00 -18.72 13.60
C MET A 201 14.93 -18.59 12.52
N VAL A 202 14.23 -19.69 12.20
CA VAL A 202 13.16 -19.70 11.20
C VAL A 202 12.01 -18.78 11.61
N ILE A 203 11.58 -18.81 12.88
CA ILE A 203 10.53 -17.90 13.35
C ILE A 203 11.01 -16.44 13.34
N GLY A 204 12.26 -16.17 13.76
CA GLY A 204 12.84 -14.83 13.72
C GLY A 204 12.83 -14.22 12.31
N GLN A 205 13.23 -14.99 11.30
CA GLN A 205 13.20 -14.54 9.90
C GLN A 205 11.78 -14.36 9.35
N SER A 206 10.82 -15.17 9.78
CA SER A 206 9.44 -15.06 9.29
C SER A 206 8.69 -13.81 9.75
N VAL A 207 9.16 -13.12 10.81
CA VAL A 207 8.65 -11.80 11.24
C VAL A 207 8.73 -10.78 10.10
N ILE A 208 9.69 -10.90 9.18
CA ILE A 208 9.86 -9.99 8.03
C ILE A 208 8.57 -9.93 7.19
N PHE A 209 7.91 -11.08 7.01
CA PHE A 209 6.70 -11.20 6.21
C PHE A 209 5.45 -10.64 6.91
N ALA A 210 5.48 -10.40 8.22
CA ALA A 210 4.35 -9.83 8.95
C ALA A 210 4.01 -8.41 8.47
N SER A 211 5.03 -7.61 8.14
CA SER A 211 4.84 -6.25 7.61
C SER A 211 4.16 -6.24 6.23
N ASP A 212 4.43 -7.25 5.42
CA ASP A 212 3.82 -7.43 4.11
C ASP A 212 2.36 -7.85 4.21
N TYR A 213 2.03 -8.68 5.21
CA TYR A 213 0.65 -9.03 5.50
C TYR A 213 -0.18 -7.78 5.87
N GLN A 214 0.37 -6.88 6.69
CA GLN A 214 -0.31 -5.63 7.03
C GLN A 214 -0.55 -4.75 5.80
N LYS A 215 0.44 -4.60 4.91
CA LYS A 215 0.29 -3.86 3.65
C LYS A 215 -0.78 -4.49 2.75
N ALA A 216 -0.78 -5.81 2.64
CA ALA A 216 -1.77 -6.53 1.85
C ALA A 216 -3.17 -6.36 2.43
N LYS A 217 -3.35 -6.40 3.75
CA LYS A 217 -4.64 -6.14 4.41
C LYS A 217 -5.20 -4.76 4.05
N ILE A 218 -4.38 -3.72 4.13
CA ILE A 218 -4.77 -2.34 3.75
C ILE A 218 -5.12 -2.27 2.26
N SER A 219 -4.28 -2.88 1.41
CA SER A 219 -4.51 -2.93 -0.04
C SER A 219 -5.82 -3.65 -0.38
N ALA A 220 -6.11 -4.76 0.31
CA ALA A 220 -7.36 -5.50 0.15
C ALA A 220 -8.56 -4.63 0.56
N GLN A 221 -8.48 -3.94 1.69
CA GLN A 221 -9.56 -3.05 2.14
C GLN A 221 -9.88 -1.98 1.10
N ASN A 222 -8.86 -1.35 0.50
CA ASN A 222 -9.06 -0.36 -0.56
C ASN A 222 -9.69 -0.98 -1.81
N MET A 223 -9.21 -2.16 -2.23
CA MET A 223 -9.74 -2.84 -3.40
C MET A 223 -11.19 -3.29 -3.21
N PHE A 224 -11.52 -3.90 -2.07
CA PHE A 224 -12.88 -4.33 -1.76
C PHE A 224 -13.82 -3.14 -1.60
N ARG A 225 -13.37 -2.04 -0.96
CA ARG A 225 -14.15 -0.80 -0.91
C ARG A 225 -14.49 -0.24 -2.30
N LEU A 226 -13.59 -0.40 -3.27
CA LEU A 226 -13.82 -0.02 -4.67
C LEU A 226 -14.78 -0.99 -5.38
N ILE A 227 -14.62 -2.29 -5.17
CA ILE A 227 -15.46 -3.33 -5.80
C ILE A 227 -16.89 -3.29 -5.27
N ASP A 228 -17.06 -3.08 -3.97
CA ASP A 228 -18.36 -3.09 -3.29
C ASP A 228 -19.10 -1.75 -3.39
N ARG A 229 -18.43 -0.69 -3.88
CA ARG A 229 -19.08 0.61 -4.11
C ARG A 229 -20.09 0.49 -5.24
N GLN A 230 -21.36 0.74 -4.90
CA GLN A 230 -22.40 0.94 -5.91
C GLN A 230 -22.43 2.40 -6.39
N PRO A 231 -22.54 2.63 -7.72
CA PRO A 231 -22.63 3.97 -8.27
C PRO A 231 -23.98 4.63 -7.94
N LEU A 232 -24.00 5.95 -7.85
CA LEU A 232 -25.23 6.70 -7.56
C LEU A 232 -26.27 6.53 -8.67
N ASN A 233 -25.81 6.53 -9.93
CA ASN A 233 -26.67 6.40 -11.11
C ASN A 233 -26.86 4.92 -11.50
N HIS A 234 -26.76 3.99 -10.55
CA HIS A 234 -26.95 2.57 -10.86
C HIS A 234 -28.37 2.36 -11.39
N SER A 235 -28.49 2.05 -12.68
CA SER A 235 -29.69 1.44 -13.23
C SER A 235 -29.87 0.13 -12.47
N ASN A 236 -30.72 0.15 -11.45
CA ASN A 236 -31.12 -1.05 -10.77
C ASN A 236 -31.80 -1.90 -11.86
N ASN A 237 -31.24 -3.07 -12.18
CA ASN A 237 -31.85 -3.99 -13.15
C ASN A 237 -33.31 -4.36 -12.78
N ASN A 238 -33.74 -4.01 -11.56
CA ASN A 238 -35.09 -4.22 -11.04
C ASN A 238 -36.06 -3.04 -11.25
N SER A 239 -35.60 -1.85 -11.66
CA SER A 239 -36.51 -0.87 -12.25
C SER A 239 -36.75 -1.27 -13.70
N PRO A 240 -38.00 -1.27 -14.21
CA PRO A 240 -38.22 -1.50 -15.63
C PRO A 240 -37.40 -0.45 -16.37
N ASN A 241 -36.31 -0.87 -17.00
CA ASN A 241 -35.65 -0.08 -18.03
C ASN A 241 -36.69 0.01 -19.15
N GLU A 242 -37.60 0.97 -19.03
CA GLU A 242 -38.57 1.31 -20.05
C GLU A 242 -37.75 1.78 -21.24
N LYS A 243 -37.41 0.82 -22.09
CA LYS A 243 -36.80 1.08 -23.38
C LYS A 243 -37.99 1.39 -24.29
N PRO A 244 -38.29 2.67 -24.56
CA PRO A 244 -39.43 2.98 -25.40
C PRO A 244 -39.23 2.33 -26.78
N SER A 245 -40.30 1.80 -27.35
CA SER A 245 -40.28 1.21 -28.69
C SER A 245 -39.90 2.22 -29.77
N GLU A 246 -40.15 3.51 -29.51
CA GLU A 246 -39.85 4.59 -30.44
C GLU A 246 -39.39 5.84 -29.68
N CYS A 247 -38.33 6.51 -30.18
CA CYS A 247 -37.85 7.79 -29.67
C CYS A 247 -38.11 8.89 -30.70
N LYS A 248 -39.04 9.81 -30.40
CA LYS A 248 -39.44 10.90 -31.33
C LYS A 248 -38.36 11.97 -31.51
N GLY A 249 -37.37 12.03 -30.62
CA GLY A 249 -36.27 12.99 -30.68
C GLY A 249 -36.64 14.42 -30.26
N GLU A 250 -37.67 14.59 -29.43
CA GLU A 250 -37.99 15.87 -28.80
C GLU A 250 -37.25 16.01 -27.45
N LEU A 251 -36.71 17.19 -27.16
CA LEU A 251 -35.93 17.46 -25.96
C LEU A 251 -36.45 18.70 -25.22
N SER A 252 -36.55 18.66 -23.89
CA SER A 252 -37.14 19.76 -23.10
C SER A 252 -36.47 19.93 -21.74
N PHE A 253 -35.55 20.88 -21.63
CA PHE A 253 -35.02 21.32 -20.33
C PHE A 253 -36.03 22.23 -19.61
N ARG A 254 -36.31 21.97 -18.33
CA ARG A 254 -37.26 22.73 -17.51
C ARG A 254 -36.66 23.09 -16.16
N GLY A 255 -36.32 24.37 -15.98
CA GLY A 255 -35.92 24.96 -14.70
C GLY A 255 -34.68 24.31 -14.08
N ILE A 256 -33.71 23.91 -14.90
CA ILE A 256 -32.56 23.13 -14.43
C ILE A 256 -31.63 23.96 -13.57
N HIS A 257 -31.40 23.51 -12.34
CA HIS A 257 -30.36 24.01 -11.45
C HIS A 257 -29.31 22.94 -11.20
N PHE A 258 -28.04 23.30 -11.38
CA PHE A 258 -26.95 22.34 -11.31
C PHE A 258 -25.63 22.96 -10.82
N SER A 259 -24.98 22.23 -9.92
CA SER A 259 -23.61 22.46 -9.44
C SER A 259 -22.83 21.15 -9.53
N TYR A 260 -21.55 21.21 -9.90
CA TYR A 260 -20.71 20.01 -9.91
C TYR A 260 -20.46 19.50 -8.48
N PRO A 261 -20.47 18.17 -8.23
CA PRO A 261 -20.31 17.62 -6.89
C PRO A 261 -19.01 18.04 -6.18
N ASN A 262 -17.93 18.26 -6.94
CA ASN A 262 -16.64 18.66 -6.40
C ASN A 262 -16.58 20.17 -6.06
N ARG A 263 -17.59 20.95 -6.44
CA ARG A 263 -17.72 22.40 -6.20
C ARG A 263 -19.20 22.76 -5.98
N SER A 264 -19.81 22.20 -4.94
CA SER A 264 -21.22 22.43 -4.56
C SER A 264 -21.57 23.92 -4.41
N GLU A 265 -20.61 24.71 -3.92
CA GLU A 265 -20.76 26.14 -3.64
C GLU A 265 -21.02 26.99 -4.90
N VAL A 266 -20.63 26.50 -6.08
CA VAL A 266 -20.68 27.24 -7.33
C VAL A 266 -21.77 26.67 -8.23
N SER A 267 -22.88 27.40 -8.33
CA SER A 267 -23.95 27.06 -9.27
C SER A 267 -23.54 27.38 -10.71
N VAL A 268 -23.68 26.40 -11.60
CA VAL A 268 -23.35 26.52 -13.03
C VAL A 268 -24.58 26.84 -13.86
N LEU A 269 -25.71 26.18 -13.58
CA LEU A 269 -26.98 26.43 -14.24
C LEU A 269 -27.99 26.97 -13.21
N ASN A 270 -28.62 28.09 -13.53
CA ASN A 270 -29.59 28.78 -12.66
C ASN A 270 -30.95 28.88 -13.35
N GLY A 271 -31.69 27.76 -13.43
CA GLY A 271 -33.05 27.72 -13.99
C GLY A 271 -33.13 27.59 -15.51
N LEU A 272 -32.16 26.92 -16.14
CA LEU A 272 -32.12 26.76 -17.60
C LEU A 272 -33.37 26.04 -18.13
N SER A 273 -34.05 26.68 -19.10
CA SER A 273 -35.26 26.13 -19.74
C SER A 273 -35.22 26.37 -21.25
N PHE A 274 -35.30 25.30 -22.04
CA PHE A 274 -35.42 25.39 -23.50
C PHE A 274 -36.03 24.10 -24.07
N LYS A 275 -36.53 24.16 -25.30
CA LYS A 275 -37.06 23.01 -26.05
C LYS A 275 -36.41 22.92 -27.41
N ALA A 276 -36.16 21.70 -27.88
CA ALA A 276 -35.72 21.40 -29.24
C ALA A 276 -36.72 20.42 -29.87
N LYS A 277 -37.27 20.77 -31.04
CA LYS A 277 -38.21 19.92 -31.78
C LYS A 277 -37.47 18.87 -32.58
N LYS A 278 -38.20 17.83 -33.01
CA LYS A 278 -37.66 16.80 -33.91
C LYS A 278 -37.10 17.43 -35.19
N GLY A 279 -35.84 17.14 -35.48
CA GLY A 279 -35.13 17.62 -36.69
C GLY A 279 -34.62 19.06 -36.60
N GLU A 280 -34.84 19.75 -35.48
CA GLU A 280 -34.35 21.11 -35.25
C GLU A 280 -32.88 21.07 -34.78
N THR A 281 -32.08 22.01 -35.27
CA THR A 281 -30.70 22.21 -34.77
C THR A 281 -30.69 23.40 -33.81
N VAL A 282 -30.29 23.15 -32.57
CA VAL A 282 -30.16 24.19 -31.54
C VAL A 282 -28.68 24.49 -31.29
N ALA A 283 -28.31 25.76 -31.35
CA ALA A 283 -26.96 26.23 -31.05
C ALA A 283 -26.89 26.87 -29.66
N LEU A 284 -25.98 26.37 -28.81
CA LEU A 284 -25.69 26.97 -27.51
C LEU A 284 -24.50 27.93 -27.63
N VAL A 285 -24.76 29.23 -27.51
CA VAL A 285 -23.73 30.29 -27.57
C VAL A 285 -23.61 31.04 -26.25
N GLY A 286 -22.42 31.52 -25.93
CA GLY A 286 -22.16 32.30 -24.70
C GLY A 286 -20.70 32.31 -24.30
N SER A 287 -20.36 33.09 -23.27
CA SER A 287 -19.01 33.24 -22.72
C SER A 287 -18.43 31.93 -22.16
N SER A 288 -17.12 31.88 -21.95
CA SER A 288 -16.49 30.73 -21.27
C SER A 288 -17.08 30.56 -19.86
N GLY A 289 -17.40 29.31 -19.48
CA GLY A 289 -17.96 29.01 -18.16
C GLY A 289 -19.48 29.15 -18.01
N CYS A 290 -20.23 29.57 -19.04
CA CYS A 290 -21.69 29.73 -18.95
C CYS A 290 -22.52 28.42 -18.98
N GLY A 291 -21.87 27.25 -18.86
CA GLY A 291 -22.57 25.96 -18.74
C GLY A 291 -22.92 25.21 -20.04
N LYS A 292 -22.46 25.67 -21.22
CA LYS A 292 -22.75 25.00 -22.53
C LYS A 292 -22.42 23.51 -22.54
N SER A 293 -21.19 23.14 -22.17
CA SER A 293 -20.75 21.74 -22.11
C SER A 293 -21.47 20.97 -21.01
N THR A 294 -21.82 21.65 -19.91
CA THR A 294 -22.59 21.07 -18.81
C THR A 294 -23.99 20.67 -19.25
N THR A 295 -24.65 21.45 -20.12
CA THR A 295 -25.94 21.09 -20.71
C THR A 295 -25.87 19.77 -21.49
N ILE A 296 -24.79 19.55 -22.25
CA ILE A 296 -24.56 18.29 -22.98
C ILE A 296 -24.31 17.13 -22.01
N GLN A 297 -23.49 17.34 -20.98
CA GLN A 297 -23.20 16.30 -19.98
C GLN A 297 -24.45 15.85 -19.20
N LEU A 298 -25.38 16.78 -18.94
CA LEU A 298 -26.67 16.45 -18.32
C LEU A 298 -27.59 15.69 -19.29
N LEU A 299 -27.56 16.01 -20.59
CA LEU A 299 -28.29 15.27 -21.62
C LEU A 299 -27.79 13.81 -21.74
N GLU A 300 -26.47 13.60 -21.66
CA GLU A 300 -25.84 12.28 -21.64
C GLU A 300 -26.04 11.55 -20.29
N ARG A 301 -26.70 12.20 -19.32
CA ARG A 301 -26.95 11.70 -17.96
C ARG A 301 -25.68 11.32 -17.20
N PHE A 302 -24.61 12.06 -17.45
CA PHE A 302 -23.35 11.93 -16.70
C PHE A 302 -23.47 12.45 -15.27
N TYR A 303 -24.39 13.40 -15.07
CA TYR A 303 -24.80 13.91 -13.77
C TYR A 303 -26.33 14.02 -13.74
N ASP A 304 -26.90 13.96 -12.53
CA ASP A 304 -28.30 14.26 -12.31
C ASP A 304 -28.45 15.73 -11.86
N SER A 305 -29.52 16.40 -12.31
CA SER A 305 -29.84 17.76 -11.89
C SER A 305 -30.40 17.78 -10.47
N ALA A 306 -29.96 18.72 -9.64
CA ALA A 306 -30.48 18.87 -8.27
C ALA A 306 -31.94 19.34 -8.27
N GLN A 307 -32.32 20.18 -9.23
CA GLN A 307 -33.70 20.64 -9.44
C GLN A 307 -34.00 20.78 -10.93
N GLY A 308 -35.28 20.63 -11.27
CA GLY A 308 -35.78 20.67 -12.65
C GLY A 308 -35.89 19.28 -13.29
N LYS A 309 -36.24 19.24 -14.58
CA LYS A 309 -36.36 18.02 -15.39
C LYS A 309 -35.87 18.24 -16.82
N ILE A 310 -35.30 17.20 -17.42
CA ILE A 310 -34.83 17.12 -18.80
C ILE A 310 -35.72 16.14 -19.56
#